data_AF-A0A967KKZ3-F1
#
_entry.id   AF-A0A967KKZ3-F1
#
_cell.length_a   1.000
_cell.length_b   1.000
_cell.length_c   1.000
_cell.angle_alpha   90.00
_cell.angle_beta   90.00
_cell.angle_gamma   90.00
#
_symmetry.space_group_name_H-M   'P 1'
#
loop_
_entity.id
_entity.type
_entity.pdbx_description
1 polymer ?
#
loop_
_entity_poly.entity_id
_entity_poly.type
_entity_poly.pdbx_seq_one_letter_code
_entity_poly.pdbx_strand_id
1 'polypeptide(L)'
;METHWNVFREKVVKPILDDVKPISLNEICAKYNIENETRASNMIVTVKRRFQAVLKKNVRNTVISEDQIDEELREILKFFPKGAQDSKNPPD
;
A
#
# COMPACT_ATOMS: atom_id res chain seq x y z
N MET A 1 -3.74 -10.80 -11.93
CA MET A 1 -3.86 -10.03 -10.67
C MET A 1 -3.12 -10.67 -9.51
N GLU A 2 -3.13 -12.00 -9.37
CA GLU A 2 -2.42 -12.71 -8.29
C GLU A 2 -0.93 -12.35 -8.18
N THR A 3 -0.16 -12.43 -9.28
CA THR A 3 1.25 -12.02 -9.28
C THR A 3 1.45 -10.57 -8.84
N HIS A 4 0.54 -9.66 -9.23
CA HIS A 4 0.64 -8.26 -8.84
C HIS A 4 0.44 -8.09 -7.34
N TRP A 5 -0.53 -8.83 -6.76
CA TRP A 5 -0.75 -8.85 -5.31
C TRP A 5 0.46 -9.44 -4.59
N ASN A 6 1.03 -10.54 -5.05
CA ASN A 6 2.20 -11.18 -4.42
C ASN A 6 3.41 -10.24 -4.41
N VAL A 7 3.67 -9.56 -5.54
CA VAL A 7 4.72 -8.52 -5.64
C VAL A 7 4.47 -7.38 -4.65
N PHE A 8 3.25 -6.82 -4.62
CA PHE A 8 2.89 -5.75 -3.67
C PHE A 8 3.01 -6.22 -2.21
N ARG A 9 2.55 -7.43 -1.91
CA ARG A 9 2.60 -8.01 -0.57
C ARG A 9 4.03 -8.16 -0.09
N GLU A 10 4.92 -8.74 -0.89
CA GLU A 10 6.31 -8.96 -0.48
C GLU A 10 7.15 -7.70 -0.44
N LYS A 11 6.89 -6.74 -1.35
CA LYS A 11 7.66 -5.50 -1.42
C LYS A 11 7.20 -4.45 -0.40
N VAL A 12 5.91 -4.46 -0.01
CA VAL A 12 5.28 -3.40 0.79
C VAL A 12 4.64 -3.96 2.06
N VAL A 13 3.63 -4.82 1.94
CA VAL A 13 2.79 -5.22 3.09
C VAL A 13 3.59 -6.00 4.13
N LYS A 14 4.27 -7.07 3.72
CA LYS A 14 5.02 -7.95 4.60
C LYS A 14 6.18 -7.23 5.30
N PRO A 15 7.02 -6.43 4.61
CA PRO A 15 8.04 -5.61 5.26
C PRO A 15 7.52 -4.69 6.37
N ILE A 16 6.38 -4.05 6.13
CA ILE A 16 5.75 -3.14 7.11
C ILE A 16 5.21 -3.91 8.32
N LEU A 17 4.55 -5.04 8.09
CA LEU A 17 3.93 -5.84 9.16
C LEU A 17 4.97 -6.59 10.00
N ASP A 18 6.03 -7.10 9.37
CA ASP A 18 7.05 -7.91 10.01
C ASP A 18 8.25 -7.06 10.51
N ASP A 19 8.22 -5.74 10.31
CA ASP A 19 9.33 -4.79 10.58
C ASP A 19 10.69 -5.25 9.99
N VAL A 20 10.64 -5.72 8.73
CA VAL A 20 11.83 -6.21 8.01
C VAL A 20 12.15 -5.35 6.79
N LYS A 21 13.40 -5.40 6.35
CA LYS A 21 13.83 -4.68 5.15
C LYS A 21 13.10 -5.23 3.91
N PRO A 22 12.53 -4.36 3.04
CA PRO A 22 11.88 -4.80 1.82
C PRO A 22 12.89 -5.34 0.80
N ILE A 23 12.55 -6.47 0.18
CA ILE A 23 13.26 -7.06 -0.96
C ILE A 23 13.46 -6.04 -2.09
N SER A 24 14.57 -6.07 -2.82
CA SER A 24 14.82 -5.13 -3.92
C SER A 24 13.90 -5.39 -5.13
N LEU A 25 13.75 -4.40 -6.02
CA LEU A 25 12.96 -4.60 -7.25
C LEU A 25 13.62 -5.61 -8.19
N ASN A 26 14.95 -5.65 -8.23
CA ASN A 26 15.71 -6.64 -8.99
C ASN A 26 15.39 -8.07 -8.53
N GLU A 27 15.44 -8.33 -7.23
CA GLU A 27 15.12 -9.65 -6.66
C GLU A 27 13.65 -10.03 -6.88
N ILE A 28 12.73 -9.06 -6.80
CA ILE A 28 11.32 -9.25 -7.18
C ILE A 28 11.19 -9.65 -8.65
N CYS A 29 11.93 -8.99 -9.54
CA CYS A 29 11.89 -9.29 -10.97
C CYS A 29 12.37 -10.72 -11.25
N ALA A 30 13.48 -11.11 -10.62
CA ALA A 30 14.00 -12.48 -10.72
C ALA A 30 13.00 -13.51 -10.18
N LYS A 31 12.42 -13.26 -9.00
CA LYS A 31 11.51 -14.20 -8.33
C LYS A 31 10.20 -14.44 -9.08
N TYR A 32 9.64 -13.39 -9.69
CA TYR A 32 8.34 -13.46 -10.36
C TYR A 32 8.44 -13.49 -11.89
N ASN A 33 9.65 -13.64 -12.44
CA ASN A 33 9.93 -13.60 -13.87
C ASN A 33 9.35 -12.33 -14.54
N ILE A 34 9.58 -11.18 -13.92
CA ILE A 34 9.16 -9.86 -14.42
C ILE A 34 10.30 -9.27 -15.23
N GLU A 35 9.96 -8.78 -16.41
CA GLU A 35 10.88 -8.26 -17.42
C GLU A 35 11.84 -7.17 -16.91
N ASN A 36 11.34 -6.23 -16.10
CA ASN A 36 12.14 -5.12 -15.59
C ASN A 36 11.48 -4.46 -14.37
N GLU A 37 12.28 -3.66 -13.65
CA GLU A 37 11.87 -2.97 -12.43
C GLU A 37 10.75 -1.96 -12.65
N THR A 38 10.67 -1.35 -13.84
CA THR A 38 9.58 -0.43 -14.22
C THR A 38 8.24 -1.16 -14.22
N ARG A 39 8.20 -2.36 -14.81
CA ARG A 39 7.00 -3.19 -14.83
C ARG A 39 6.61 -3.64 -13.43
N ALA A 40 7.57 -4.08 -12.61
CA ALA A 40 7.33 -4.42 -11.20
C ALA A 40 6.76 -3.22 -10.41
N SER A 41 7.32 -2.03 -10.60
CA SER A 41 6.84 -0.80 -9.96
C SER A 41 5.41 -0.46 -10.37
N ASN A 42 5.07 -0.57 -11.65
CA ASN A 42 3.72 -0.35 -12.16
C ASN A 42 2.71 -1.36 -11.58
N MET A 43 3.12 -2.62 -11.41
CA MET A 43 2.30 -3.64 -10.75
C MET A 43 2.01 -3.23 -9.29
N ILE A 44 3.03 -2.78 -8.54
CA ILE A 44 2.90 -2.31 -7.15
C ILE A 44 1.95 -1.11 -7.07
N VAL A 45 2.13 -0.09 -7.92
CA VAL A 45 1.27 1.11 -7.93
C VAL A 45 -0.19 0.75 -8.24
N THR A 46 -0.39 -0.14 -9.22
CA THR A 46 -1.73 -0.61 -9.60
C THR A 46 -2.45 -1.25 -8.41
N VAL A 47 -1.75 -2.12 -7.69
CA VAL A 47 -2.33 -2.81 -6.52
C VAL A 47 -2.50 -1.84 -5.36
N LYS A 48 -1.54 -0.95 -5.09
CA LYS A 48 -1.65 0.08 -4.07
C LYS A 48 -2.93 0.91 -4.23
N ARG A 49 -3.20 1.40 -5.44
CA ARG A 49 -4.41 2.20 -5.73
C ARG A 49 -5.69 1.40 -5.47
N ARG A 50 -5.75 0.14 -5.90
CA ARG A 50 -6.91 -0.73 -5.68
C ARG A 50 -7.10 -1.06 -4.20
N PHE A 51 -6.00 -1.35 -3.50
CA PHE A 51 -6.01 -1.61 -2.06
C PHE A 51 -6.53 -0.40 -1.28
N GLN A 52 -6.02 0.80 -1.59
CA GLN A 52 -6.51 2.04 -1.00
C GLN A 52 -8.01 2.28 -1.28
N ALA A 53 -8.48 2.05 -2.52
CA ALA A 53 -9.89 2.22 -2.85
C ALA A 53 -10.79 1.23 -2.07
N VAL A 54 -10.37 -0.03 -1.93
CA VAL A 54 -11.09 -1.02 -1.14
C VAL A 54 -11.08 -0.64 0.34
N LEU A 55 -9.95 -0.18 0.88
CA LEU A 55 -9.86 0.25 2.27
C LEU A 55 -10.79 1.45 2.54
N LYS A 56 -10.73 2.49 1.71
CA LYS A 56 -11.65 3.64 1.80
C LYS A 56 -13.12 3.23 1.73
N LYS A 57 -13.47 2.29 0.85
CA LYS A 57 -14.84 1.76 0.75
C LYS A 57 -15.28 1.04 2.03
N ASN A 58 -14.37 0.31 2.70
CA ASN A 58 -14.70 -0.36 3.95
C ASN A 58 -14.83 0.65 5.11
N VAL A 59 -13.94 1.64 5.20
CA VAL A 59 -14.03 2.75 6.18
C VAL A 59 -15.30 3.58 5.96
N ARG A 60 -15.73 3.81 4.71
CA ARG A 60 -17.02 4.45 4.41
C ARG A 60 -18.20 3.79 5.14
N ASN A 61 -18.19 2.47 5.26
CA ASN A 61 -19.29 1.75 5.91
C ASN A 61 -19.30 1.90 7.44
N THR A 62 -18.25 2.50 8.01
CA THR A 62 -18.11 2.74 9.46
C THR A 62 -18.33 4.20 9.85
N VAL A 63 -18.50 5.10 8.89
CA VAL A 63 -18.63 6.55 9.11
C VAL A 63 -20.03 7.05 8.76
N ILE A 64 -20.47 8.13 9.40
CA ILE A 64 -21.83 8.67 9.24
C ILE A 64 -21.94 9.46 7.92
N SER A 65 -20.83 10.02 7.42
CA SER A 65 -20.80 10.83 6.18
C SER A 65 -19.51 10.63 5.37
N GLU A 66 -19.57 10.89 4.05
CA GLU A 66 -18.45 10.62 3.13
C GLU A 66 -17.22 11.52 3.35
N ASP A 67 -17.44 12.74 3.80
CA ASP A 67 -16.40 13.72 4.14
C ASP A 67 -15.54 13.27 5.34
N GLN A 68 -16.01 12.29 6.12
CA GLN A 68 -15.27 11.73 7.25
C GLN A 68 -14.30 10.61 6.85
N ILE A 69 -14.40 10.05 5.63
CA ILE A 69 -13.62 8.87 5.22
C ILE A 69 -12.10 9.11 5.31
N ASP A 70 -11.64 10.27 4.82
CA ASP A 70 -10.21 10.58 4.80
C ASP A 70 -9.68 10.91 6.20
N GLU A 71 -10.49 11.51 7.07
CA GLU A 71 -10.12 11.78 8.47
C GLU A 71 -10.05 10.48 9.28
N GLU A 72 -11.06 9.63 9.16
CA GLU A 72 -11.11 8.33 9.85
C GLU A 72 -9.98 7.41 9.39
N LEU A 73 -9.64 7.45 8.09
CA LEU A 73 -8.47 6.75 7.60
C LEU A 73 -7.17 7.33 8.20
N ARG A 74 -7.05 8.66 8.33
CA ARG A 74 -5.88 9.28 9.01
C ARG A 74 -5.81 8.87 10.47
N GLU A 75 -6.94 8.79 11.17
CA GLU A 75 -7.01 8.35 12.56
C GLU A 75 -6.54 6.91 12.71
N ILE A 76 -7.02 5.99 11.85
CA ILE A 76 -6.56 4.60 11.81
C ILE A 76 -5.05 4.52 11.57
N LEU A 77 -4.52 5.34 10.66
CA LEU A 77 -3.08 5.38 10.37
C LEU A 77 -2.25 5.80 11.60
N LYS A 78 -2.77 6.64 12.52
CA LYS A 78 -2.08 7.02 13.77
C LYS A 78 -1.79 5.83 14.69
N PHE A 79 -2.48 4.70 14.52
CA PHE A 79 -2.24 3.47 15.29
C PHE A 79 -1.17 2.54 14.69
N PHE A 80 -0.69 2.81 13.47
CA PHE A 80 0.38 2.02 12.85
C PHE A 80 1.78 2.45 13.33
N PRO A 81 2.83 1.62 13.21
CA PRO A 81 4.19 2.00 13.54
C PRO A 81 4.62 3.26 12.80
N LYS A 82 5.45 4.12 13.41
CA LYS A 82 5.85 5.43 12.85
C LYS A 82 6.35 5.37 11.40
N GLY A 83 7.06 4.30 11.03
CA GLY A 83 7.54 4.10 9.65
C GLY A 83 6.44 3.88 8.59
N ALA A 84 5.20 3.64 9.02
CA ALA A 84 4.02 3.47 8.18
C ALA A 84 3.05 4.66 8.20
N GLN A 85 3.34 5.70 9.01
CA GLN A 85 2.47 6.88 9.20
C GLN A 85 2.74 8.02 8.19
N ASP A 86 3.40 7.75 7.06
CA ASP A 86 3.96 8.78 6.17
C ASP A 86 2.92 9.83 5.71
N SER A 87 3.02 11.02 6.32
CA SER A 87 2.16 12.18 6.12
C SER A 87 2.77 13.09 5.06
N LYS A 88 2.46 12.87 3.78
CA LYS A 88 2.66 13.98 2.82
C LYS A 88 1.57 15.02 3.06
N ASN A 89 2.03 16.18 3.56
CA ASN A 89 1.27 17.40 3.82
C ASN A 89 0.30 17.75 2.66
N PRO A 90 -0.82 18.43 2.95
CA PRO A 90 -1.61 19.06 1.90
C PRO A 90 -0.73 20.04 1.11
N PRO A 91 -0.95 20.21 -0.21
CA PRO A 91 -0.37 21.35 -0.91
C PRO A 91 -1.00 22.63 -0.33
N ASP A 92 -0.15 23.62 -0.05
CA ASP A 92 -0.56 25.00 0.21
C ASP A 92 -1.50 25.53 -0.88
#